data_AF-A0A060YI08-F1
#
_entry.id   AF-A0A060YI08-F1
#
_cell.length_a   1.000
_cell.length_b   1.000
_cell.length_c   1.000
_cell.angle_alpha   90.00
_cell.angle_beta   90.00
_cell.angle_gamma   90.00
#
_symmetry.space_group_name_H-M   'P 1'
#
loop_
_entity.id
_entity.type
_entity.pdbx_description
1 polymer ?
#
loop_
_entity_poly.entity_id
_entity_poly.type
_entity_poly.pdbx_seq_one_letter_code
_entity_poly.pdbx_strand_id
1 'polypeptide(L)'
;MFAVRSAFRLGARITEISRRGCAAGLPVDDVVNGLTEEQIQLRQTIRRFLAEKLAPIADEIDKSNEFVGMRDFWRDMGDMGLLGITAPLDYGGSGLGYLDHVIVMEEMSRVSAAVALSYGAHSNLCVNQMVRHGNTKQKDKYMAKLMTGEHVGALAMSEPNAGSDVVSMKLKARKEGDHYVLNGGKFWITNGPDADVLIVYAKTDPEAHQKGITAFIVEKATVSL
;
A
#
# COMPACT_ATOMS: atom_id res chain seq x y z
N MET A 1 24.38 -27.63 64.92
CA MET A 1 23.72 -26.31 64.97
C MET A 1 23.19 -26.00 63.58
N PHE A 2 21.86 -25.81 63.48
CA PHE A 2 21.06 -25.20 62.41
C PHE A 2 21.16 -25.81 60.99
N ALA A 3 20.26 -26.72 60.57
CA ALA A 3 18.82 -26.57 60.28
C ALA A 3 18.50 -25.94 58.90
N VAL A 4 18.16 -26.85 57.97
CA VAL A 4 17.13 -26.78 56.91
C VAL A 4 16.40 -25.44 56.74
N ARG A 5 16.45 -24.87 55.53
CA ARG A 5 15.32 -24.16 54.90
C ARG A 5 15.28 -24.44 53.40
N SER A 6 14.45 -25.42 53.03
CA SER A 6 13.74 -25.42 51.76
C SER A 6 12.52 -24.51 51.91
N ALA A 7 12.35 -23.53 51.02
CA ALA A 7 11.10 -22.81 50.85
C ALA A 7 11.00 -22.31 49.41
N PHE A 8 10.24 -23.07 48.61
CA PHE A 8 9.34 -22.59 47.57
C PHE A 8 9.76 -21.32 46.81
N ARG A 9 10.56 -21.47 45.74
CA ARG A 9 10.37 -20.60 44.58
C ARG A 9 9.25 -21.19 43.75
N LEU A 10 8.04 -20.69 44.01
CA LEU A 10 6.88 -20.88 43.18
C LEU A 10 7.28 -20.49 41.76
N GLY A 11 7.41 -21.47 40.87
CA GLY A 11 7.60 -21.21 39.45
C GLY A 11 6.42 -20.39 38.98
N ALA A 12 6.65 -19.10 38.74
CA ALA A 12 5.81 -18.35 37.83
C ALA A 12 6.01 -19.00 36.46
N ARG A 13 5.21 -20.04 36.17
CA ARG A 13 4.82 -20.30 34.80
C ARG A 13 4.13 -19.01 34.37
N ILE A 14 4.89 -18.13 33.73
CA ILE A 14 4.32 -17.20 32.77
C ILE A 14 3.70 -18.15 31.75
N THR A 15 2.43 -18.48 31.96
CA THR A 15 1.58 -18.89 30.87
C THR A 15 1.69 -17.73 29.90
N GLU A 16 2.46 -17.91 28.82
CA GLU A 16 2.23 -17.15 27.61
C GLU A 16 0.73 -17.27 27.35
N ILE A 17 -0.01 -16.24 27.74
CA ILE A 17 -1.32 -16.02 27.18
C ILE A 17 -0.99 -15.84 25.72
N SER A 18 -1.22 -16.89 24.92
CA SER A 18 -1.37 -16.75 23.48
C SER A 18 -2.37 -15.63 23.33
N ARG A 19 -1.86 -14.41 23.07
CA ARG A 19 -2.68 -13.31 22.64
C ARG A 19 -3.32 -13.89 21.40
N ARG A 20 -4.59 -14.27 21.51
CA ARG A 20 -5.43 -14.51 20.34
C ARG A 20 -5.19 -13.29 19.48
N GLY A 21 -4.39 -13.43 18.44
CA GLY A 21 -4.16 -12.36 17.49
C GLY A 21 -5.55 -11.87 17.07
N CYS A 22 -5.67 -10.58 16.81
CA CYS A 22 -6.90 -9.96 16.31
C CYS A 22 -7.48 -10.66 15.05
N ALA A 23 -6.79 -11.67 14.51
CA ALA A 23 -7.23 -12.60 13.48
C ALA A 23 -8.49 -13.43 13.80
N ALA A 24 -8.98 -13.52 15.05
CA ALA A 24 -10.31 -14.07 15.33
C ALA A 24 -11.42 -13.06 14.96
N GLY A 25 -11.34 -12.49 13.75
CA GLY A 25 -12.30 -11.50 13.29
C GLY A 25 -13.69 -12.12 13.11
N LEU A 26 -14.67 -11.26 12.96
CA LEU A 26 -16.04 -11.64 12.64
C LEU A 26 -16.07 -12.59 11.42
N PRO A 27 -16.89 -13.64 11.45
CA PRO A 27 -17.09 -14.47 10.28
C PRO A 27 -17.64 -13.59 9.15
N VAL A 28 -17.01 -13.65 7.98
CA VAL A 28 -17.53 -13.04 6.77
C VAL A 28 -18.30 -14.13 6.04
N ASP A 29 -19.58 -13.87 5.81
CA ASP A 29 -20.45 -14.82 5.12
C ASP A 29 -20.37 -14.57 3.62
N ASP A 30 -19.54 -15.37 2.95
CA ASP A 30 -19.30 -15.25 1.52
C ASP A 30 -20.55 -15.55 0.68
N VAL A 31 -21.49 -16.34 1.21
CA VAL A 31 -22.77 -16.67 0.55
C VAL A 31 -23.70 -15.46 0.60
N VAL A 32 -23.82 -14.81 1.76
CA VAL A 32 -24.61 -13.57 1.91
C VAL A 32 -24.02 -12.44 1.06
N ASN A 33 -22.69 -12.37 0.97
CA ASN A 33 -22.00 -11.38 0.13
C ASN A 33 -22.10 -11.68 -1.38
N GLY A 34 -22.62 -12.85 -1.77
CA GLY A 34 -22.80 -13.23 -3.16
C GLY A 34 -21.48 -13.41 -3.92
N LEU A 35 -20.41 -13.83 -3.22
CA LEU A 35 -19.12 -14.07 -3.86
C LEU A 35 -19.17 -15.30 -4.77
N THR A 36 -18.44 -15.22 -5.88
CA THR A 36 -18.16 -16.39 -6.74
C THR A 36 -17.23 -17.38 -6.05
N GLU A 37 -17.18 -18.62 -6.55
CA GLU A 37 -16.26 -19.63 -6.03
C GLU A 37 -14.79 -19.19 -6.17
N GLU A 38 -14.44 -18.55 -7.28
CA GLU A 38 -13.11 -17.98 -7.51
C GLU A 38 -12.77 -16.88 -6.49
N GLN A 39 -13.73 -16.04 -6.12
CA GLN A 39 -13.56 -15.00 -5.11
C GLN A 39 -13.42 -15.56 -3.70
N ILE A 40 -14.15 -16.63 -3.39
CA ILE A 40 -14.00 -17.37 -2.12
C ILE A 40 -12.60 -17.97 -2.03
N GLN A 41 -12.12 -18.59 -3.12
CA GLN A 41 -10.77 -19.16 -3.20
C GLN A 41 -9.69 -18.09 -3.09
N LEU A 42 -9.87 -16.94 -3.74
CA LEU A 42 -9.01 -15.77 -3.57
C LEU A 42 -8.94 -15.38 -2.09
N ARG A 43 -10.08 -15.09 -1.46
CA ARG A 43 -10.16 -14.70 -0.04
C ARG A 43 -9.43 -15.70 0.86
N GLN A 44 -9.66 -17.00 0.68
CA GLN A 44 -9.00 -18.04 1.46
C GLN A 44 -7.48 -18.06 1.25
N THR A 45 -7.02 -17.86 0.02
CA THR A 45 -5.59 -17.81 -0.32
C THR A 45 -4.92 -16.60 0.34
N ILE A 46 -5.54 -15.42 0.27
CA ILE A 46 -5.04 -14.22 0.95
C ILE A 46 -5.01 -14.41 2.46
N ARG A 47 -6.05 -14.98 3.06
CA ARG A 47 -6.10 -15.27 4.50
C ARG A 47 -4.92 -16.14 4.95
N ARG A 48 -4.63 -17.23 4.22
CA ARG A 48 -3.51 -18.11 4.56
C ARG A 48 -2.17 -17.38 4.44
N PHE A 49 -1.96 -16.68 3.33
CA PHE A 49 -0.74 -15.90 3.10
C PHE A 49 -0.51 -14.88 4.22
N LEU A 50 -1.52 -14.08 4.56
CA LEU A 50 -1.40 -13.06 5.59
C LEU A 50 -1.23 -13.64 6.99
N ALA A 51 -1.89 -14.77 7.30
CA ALA A 51 -1.72 -15.45 8.58
C ALA A 51 -0.28 -15.94 8.79
N GLU A 52 0.39 -16.35 7.71
CA GLU A 52 1.78 -16.81 7.75
C GLU A 52 2.76 -15.63 7.73
N LYS A 53 2.57 -14.67 6.82
CA LYS A 53 3.58 -13.66 6.48
C LYS A 53 3.44 -12.33 7.22
N LEU A 54 2.21 -11.93 7.55
CA LEU A 54 1.93 -10.59 8.10
C LEU A 54 1.46 -10.62 9.55
N ALA A 55 0.58 -11.56 9.90
CA ALA A 55 0.00 -11.64 11.24
C ALA A 55 1.04 -11.78 12.37
N PRO A 56 2.15 -12.54 12.20
CA PRO A 56 3.17 -12.66 13.24
C PRO A 56 3.90 -11.34 13.55
N ILE A 57 3.94 -10.41 12.59
CA ILE A 57 4.72 -9.17 12.68
C ILE A 57 3.85 -7.90 12.79
N ALA A 58 2.53 -8.00 12.62
CA ALA A 58 1.63 -6.85 12.58
C ALA A 58 1.67 -5.96 13.84
N ASP A 59 1.73 -6.57 15.04
CA ASP A 59 1.82 -5.85 16.33
C ASP A 59 3.17 -5.11 16.48
N GLU A 60 4.24 -5.63 15.89
CA GLU A 60 5.55 -4.97 15.91
C GLU A 60 5.61 -3.81 14.92
N ILE A 61 5.00 -3.97 13.74
CA ILE A 61 4.89 -2.88 12.74
C ILE A 61 4.21 -1.66 13.37
N ASP A 62 3.13 -1.88 14.12
CA ASP A 62 2.40 -0.80 14.82
C ASP A 62 3.26 -0.13 15.90
N LYS A 63 3.86 -0.91 16.80
CA LYS A 63 4.66 -0.38 17.93
C LYS A 63 5.93 0.34 17.50
N SER A 64 6.63 -0.21 16.52
CA SER A 64 7.89 0.35 16.01
C SER A 64 7.64 1.49 15.02
N ASN A 65 6.42 1.62 14.51
CA ASN A 65 6.07 2.52 13.41
C ASN A 65 6.95 2.29 12.16
N GLU A 66 7.34 1.04 11.93
CA GLU A 66 8.21 0.63 10.83
C GLU A 66 7.84 -0.76 10.31
N PHE A 67 7.78 -0.92 8.99
CA PHE A 67 7.62 -2.24 8.38
C PHE A 67 8.96 -2.80 7.91
N VAL A 68 9.69 -3.37 8.87
CA VAL A 68 10.94 -4.11 8.58
C VAL A 68 10.62 -5.28 7.63
N GLY A 69 11.31 -5.33 6.48
CA GLY A 69 11.07 -6.37 5.46
C GLY A 69 9.97 -6.04 4.45
N MET A 70 9.43 -4.81 4.44
CA MET A 70 8.38 -4.39 3.49
C MET A 70 8.70 -4.74 2.03
N ARG A 71 9.95 -4.59 1.60
CA ARG A 71 10.36 -4.85 0.20
C ARG A 71 10.25 -6.32 -0.19
N ASP A 72 10.61 -7.23 0.71
CA ASP A 72 10.46 -8.67 0.45
C ASP A 72 8.99 -9.07 0.46
N PHE A 73 8.20 -8.50 1.38
CA PHE A 73 6.74 -8.68 1.38
C PHE A 73 6.09 -8.17 0.08
N TRP A 74 6.56 -7.05 -0.47
CA TRP A 74 6.08 -6.53 -1.76
C TRP A 74 6.36 -7.51 -2.91
N ARG A 75 7.53 -8.13 -2.94
CA ARG A 75 7.87 -9.15 -3.94
C ARG A 75 7.01 -10.39 -3.80
N ASP A 76 6.82 -10.90 -2.57
CA ASP A 76 5.89 -12.00 -2.30
C ASP A 76 4.47 -11.70 -2.83
N MET A 77 3.97 -10.46 -2.63
CA MET A 77 2.68 -10.04 -3.18
C MET A 77 2.67 -9.90 -4.70
N GLY A 78 3.80 -9.52 -5.30
CA GLY A 78 3.99 -9.44 -6.74
C GLY A 78 3.95 -10.82 -7.41
N ASP A 79 4.63 -11.79 -6.81
CA ASP A 79 4.63 -13.20 -7.25
C ASP A 79 3.22 -13.82 -7.19
N MET A 80 2.39 -13.36 -6.25
CA MET A 80 0.98 -13.74 -6.16
C MET A 80 0.04 -12.95 -7.10
N GLY A 81 0.54 -11.95 -7.84
CA GLY A 81 -0.25 -11.11 -8.74
C GLY A 81 -1.14 -10.07 -8.04
N LEU A 82 -0.92 -9.80 -6.74
CA LEU A 82 -1.81 -8.95 -5.94
C LEU A 82 -1.56 -7.46 -6.14
N LEU A 83 -0.31 -7.07 -6.42
CA LEU A 83 0.08 -5.68 -6.66
C LEU A 83 -0.56 -5.10 -7.93
N GLY A 84 -0.79 -5.96 -8.91
CA GLY A 84 -1.39 -5.68 -10.21
C GLY A 84 -2.80 -6.22 -10.37
N ILE A 85 -3.55 -6.40 -9.28
CA ILE A 85 -4.80 -7.18 -9.33
C ILE A 85 -5.82 -6.66 -10.37
N THR A 86 -5.95 -5.33 -10.52
CA THR A 86 -6.82 -4.69 -11.53
C THR A 86 -6.11 -4.31 -12.82
N ALA A 87 -4.81 -4.56 -12.93
CA ALA A 87 -4.04 -4.24 -14.13
C ALA A 87 -4.25 -5.33 -15.20
N PRO A 88 -4.27 -4.98 -16.50
CA PRO A 88 -4.38 -5.95 -17.58
C PRO A 88 -3.22 -6.96 -17.62
N LEU A 89 -3.50 -8.16 -18.11
CA LEU A 89 -2.52 -9.25 -18.29
C LEU A 89 -1.32 -8.81 -19.14
N ASP A 90 -1.55 -8.01 -20.19
CA ASP A 90 -0.51 -7.50 -21.09
C ASP A 90 0.60 -6.70 -20.38
N TYR A 91 0.31 -6.17 -19.18
CA TYR A 91 1.26 -5.43 -18.37
C TYR A 91 1.75 -6.23 -17.14
N GLY A 92 1.48 -7.53 -17.09
CA GLY A 92 1.83 -8.42 -15.98
C GLY A 92 0.87 -8.34 -14.79
N GLY A 93 -0.32 -7.74 -14.96
CA GLY A 93 -1.36 -7.72 -13.94
C GLY A 93 -2.20 -9.00 -13.94
N SER A 94 -3.17 -9.09 -13.02
CA SER A 94 -4.05 -10.27 -12.89
C SER A 94 -5.36 -10.16 -13.68
N GLY A 95 -5.69 -8.98 -14.21
CA GLY A 95 -6.90 -8.75 -15.01
C GLY A 95 -8.22 -8.92 -14.24
N LEU A 96 -8.17 -8.87 -12.91
CA LEU A 96 -9.34 -9.02 -12.03
C LEU A 96 -10.06 -7.67 -11.81
N GLY A 97 -11.23 -7.74 -11.17
CA GLY A 97 -12.09 -6.59 -10.92
C GLY A 97 -11.81 -5.87 -9.59
N TYR A 98 -12.50 -4.75 -9.39
CA TYR A 98 -12.42 -3.99 -8.15
C TYR A 98 -12.97 -4.76 -6.94
N LEU A 99 -13.93 -5.69 -7.13
CA LEU A 99 -14.42 -6.53 -6.03
C LEU A 99 -13.31 -7.47 -5.52
N ASP A 100 -12.52 -8.05 -6.42
CA ASP A 100 -11.38 -8.90 -6.08
C ASP A 100 -10.30 -8.09 -5.35
N HIS A 101 -10.06 -6.85 -5.79
CA HIS A 101 -9.19 -5.90 -5.10
C HIS A 101 -9.69 -5.57 -3.68
N VAL A 102 -10.99 -5.34 -3.51
CA VAL A 102 -11.61 -5.08 -2.20
C VAL A 102 -11.46 -6.29 -1.28
N ILE A 103 -11.60 -7.52 -1.78
CA ILE A 103 -11.38 -8.74 -0.98
C ILE A 103 -9.94 -8.78 -0.45
N VAL A 104 -8.93 -8.51 -1.28
CA VAL A 104 -7.53 -8.46 -0.83
C VAL A 104 -7.32 -7.36 0.21
N MET A 105 -7.85 -6.17 -0.05
CA MET A 105 -7.76 -5.02 0.85
C MET A 105 -8.43 -5.31 2.21
N GLU A 106 -9.60 -5.94 2.21
CA GLU A 106 -10.38 -6.32 3.39
C GLU A 106 -9.58 -7.31 4.27
N GLU A 107 -9.07 -8.39 3.68
CA GLU A 107 -8.33 -9.41 4.41
C GLU A 107 -6.99 -8.87 4.95
N MET A 108 -6.31 -8.00 4.20
CA MET A 108 -5.10 -7.33 4.68
C MET A 108 -5.38 -6.38 5.83
N SER A 109 -6.45 -5.59 5.72
CA SER A 109 -6.87 -4.64 6.77
C SER A 109 -7.26 -5.33 8.08
N ARG A 110 -7.79 -6.55 7.99
CA ARG A 110 -8.11 -7.39 9.16
C ARG A 110 -6.86 -7.78 9.97
N VAL A 111 -5.70 -7.83 9.32
CA VAL A 111 -4.43 -8.20 9.96
C VAL A 111 -3.63 -6.97 10.35
N SER A 112 -3.44 -6.02 9.42
CA SER A 112 -2.74 -4.75 9.67
C SER A 112 -3.27 -3.65 8.75
N ALA A 113 -3.93 -2.67 9.35
CA ALA A 113 -4.42 -1.50 8.63
C ALA A 113 -3.27 -0.65 8.04
N ALA A 114 -2.10 -0.62 8.70
CA ALA A 114 -0.92 0.10 8.21
C ALA A 114 -0.44 -0.47 6.87
N VAL A 115 -0.27 -1.80 6.78
CA VAL A 115 0.18 -2.46 5.56
C VAL A 115 -0.90 -2.42 4.47
N ALA A 116 -2.17 -2.57 4.84
CA ALA A 116 -3.28 -2.42 3.90
C ALA A 116 -3.33 -1.02 3.26
N LEU A 117 -3.08 0.04 4.03
CA LEU A 117 -3.01 1.40 3.51
C LEU A 117 -1.87 1.55 2.48
N SER A 118 -0.69 1.02 2.78
CA SER A 118 0.44 0.99 1.83
C SER A 118 0.10 0.20 0.56
N TYR A 119 -0.58 -0.93 0.68
CA TYR A 119 -1.03 -1.73 -0.46
C TYR A 119 -2.05 -0.97 -1.32
N GLY A 120 -3.04 -0.32 -0.71
CA GLY A 120 -4.04 0.48 -1.44
C GLY A 120 -3.43 1.66 -2.19
N ALA A 121 -2.44 2.33 -1.59
CA ALA A 121 -1.69 3.39 -2.26
C ALA A 121 -0.93 2.88 -3.49
N HIS A 122 -0.30 1.71 -3.39
CA HIS A 122 0.40 1.10 -4.52
C HIS A 122 -0.56 0.62 -5.62
N SER A 123 -1.43 -0.33 -5.28
CA SER A 123 -2.24 -1.11 -6.23
C SER A 123 -3.36 -0.29 -6.89
N ASN A 124 -3.88 0.74 -6.19
CA ASN A 124 -4.97 1.55 -6.71
C ASN A 124 -4.55 3.00 -6.98
N LEU A 125 -3.98 3.70 -6.00
CA LEU A 125 -3.65 5.12 -6.22
C LEU A 125 -2.53 5.31 -7.26
N CYS A 126 -1.57 4.39 -7.33
CA CYS A 126 -0.50 4.43 -8.33
C CYS A 126 -0.83 3.57 -9.57
N VAL A 127 -0.91 2.25 -9.40
CA VAL A 127 -1.06 1.30 -10.51
C VAL A 127 -2.33 1.53 -11.30
N ASN A 128 -3.50 1.61 -10.65
CA ASN A 128 -4.77 1.79 -11.37
C ASN A 128 -4.81 3.13 -12.14
N GLN A 129 -4.27 4.20 -11.58
CA GLN A 129 -4.16 5.50 -12.27
C GLN A 129 -3.25 5.41 -13.49
N MET A 130 -2.13 4.69 -13.39
CA MET A 130 -1.22 4.46 -14.53
C MET A 130 -1.88 3.62 -15.63
N VAL A 131 -2.65 2.60 -15.28
CA VAL A 131 -3.45 1.81 -16.23
C VAL A 131 -4.45 2.69 -16.96
N ARG A 132 -5.17 3.54 -16.24
CA ARG A 132 -6.27 4.36 -16.79
C ARG A 132 -5.79 5.53 -17.63
N HIS A 133 -4.68 6.17 -17.25
CA HIS A 133 -4.28 7.46 -17.80
C HIS A 133 -2.90 7.46 -18.47
N GLY A 134 -2.08 6.42 -18.24
CA GLY A 134 -0.78 6.29 -18.88
C GLY A 134 -0.89 5.97 -20.37
N ASN A 135 0.00 6.56 -21.17
CA ASN A 135 0.23 6.10 -22.54
C ASN A 135 1.10 4.84 -22.58
N THR A 136 1.22 4.21 -23.74
CA THR A 136 2.02 2.98 -23.94
C THR A 136 3.45 3.12 -23.43
N LYS A 137 4.16 4.20 -23.79
CA LYS A 137 5.55 4.41 -23.37
C LYS A 137 5.70 4.49 -21.84
N GLN A 138 4.74 5.12 -21.16
CA GLN A 138 4.73 5.19 -19.70
C GLN A 138 4.46 3.82 -19.08
N LYS A 139 3.47 3.09 -19.59
CA LYS A 139 3.11 1.76 -19.08
C LYS A 139 4.26 0.77 -19.26
N ASP A 140 4.87 0.73 -20.44
CA ASP A 140 6.01 -0.15 -20.75
C ASP A 140 7.19 0.13 -19.83
N LYS A 141 7.41 1.40 -19.46
CA LYS A 141 8.52 1.80 -18.58
C LYS A 141 8.31 1.37 -17.13
N TYR A 142 7.09 1.46 -16.61
CA TYR A 142 6.85 1.40 -15.16
C TYR A 142 6.10 0.17 -14.69
N MET A 143 5.17 -0.36 -15.49
CA MET A 143 4.18 -1.33 -15.01
C MET A 143 4.84 -2.63 -14.57
N ALA A 144 5.74 -3.20 -15.36
CA ALA A 144 6.37 -4.49 -15.05
C ALA A 144 6.98 -4.51 -13.63
N LYS A 145 7.74 -3.47 -13.27
CA LYS A 145 8.37 -3.35 -11.95
C LYS A 145 7.38 -3.08 -10.81
N LEU A 146 6.28 -2.40 -11.10
CA LEU A 146 5.19 -2.21 -10.13
C LEU A 146 4.40 -3.50 -9.90
N MET A 147 4.31 -4.40 -10.90
CA MET A 147 3.62 -5.69 -10.76
C MET A 147 4.46 -6.67 -9.96
N THR A 148 5.78 -6.74 -10.22
CA THR A 148 6.69 -7.66 -9.51
C THR A 148 7.03 -7.22 -8.09
N GLY A 149 6.68 -5.98 -7.71
CA GLY A 149 7.05 -5.42 -6.42
C GLY A 149 8.51 -4.97 -6.32
N GLU A 150 9.26 -4.98 -7.43
CA GLU A 150 10.57 -4.33 -7.50
C GLU A 150 10.44 -2.84 -7.19
N HIS A 151 9.40 -2.20 -7.72
CA HIS A 151 9.05 -0.81 -7.42
C HIS A 151 7.86 -0.73 -6.46
N VAL A 152 7.87 0.30 -5.60
CA VAL A 152 6.73 0.73 -4.80
C VAL A 152 6.16 2.01 -5.39
N GLY A 153 4.83 2.05 -5.50
CA GLY A 153 4.07 3.19 -6.02
C GLY A 153 3.47 4.06 -4.93
N ALA A 154 3.37 5.36 -5.22
CA ALA A 154 2.60 6.33 -4.42
C ALA A 154 1.85 7.33 -5.31
N LEU A 155 0.96 8.10 -4.67
CA LEU A 155 0.26 9.22 -5.28
C LEU A 155 0.32 10.43 -4.34
N ALA A 156 0.65 11.59 -4.90
CA ALA A 156 0.85 12.82 -4.17
C ALA A 156 -0.08 13.94 -4.67
N MET A 157 -1.13 14.19 -3.90
CA MET A 157 -2.10 15.26 -4.15
C MET A 157 -2.09 16.29 -3.02
N SER A 158 -2.22 15.82 -1.78
CA SER A 158 -2.37 16.64 -0.58
C SER A 158 -1.12 17.48 -0.25
N GLU A 159 -1.36 18.66 0.32
CA GLU A 159 -0.36 19.63 0.77
C GLU A 159 -0.70 20.12 2.18
N PRO A 160 0.23 20.76 2.92
CA PRO A 160 -0.06 21.25 4.27
C PRO A 160 -1.27 22.19 4.34
N ASN A 161 -1.55 22.92 3.26
CA ASN A 161 -2.68 23.84 3.14
C ASN A 161 -3.81 23.34 2.22
N ALA A 162 -3.72 22.11 1.69
CA ALA A 162 -4.69 21.57 0.73
C ALA A 162 -4.91 20.06 0.98
N GLY A 163 -5.91 19.76 1.82
CA GLY A 163 -6.39 18.40 2.09
C GLY A 163 -7.77 18.20 1.48
N SER A 164 -8.83 18.51 2.25
CA SER A 164 -10.22 18.45 1.75
C SER A 164 -10.46 19.35 0.54
N ASP A 165 -9.89 20.57 0.56
CA ASP A 165 -9.83 21.45 -0.61
C ASP A 165 -8.56 21.18 -1.42
N VAL A 166 -8.52 20.03 -2.10
CA VAL A 166 -7.32 19.62 -2.85
C VAL A 166 -7.03 20.52 -4.05
N VAL A 167 -8.02 21.25 -4.56
CA VAL A 167 -7.89 22.12 -5.75
C VAL A 167 -7.06 23.37 -5.46
N SER A 168 -6.97 23.80 -4.20
CA SER A 168 -6.13 24.94 -3.75
C SER A 168 -4.65 24.59 -3.53
N MET A 169 -4.22 23.40 -3.96
CA MET A 169 -2.80 23.02 -4.03
C MET A 169 -1.95 24.08 -4.72
N LYS A 170 -0.72 24.25 -4.23
CA LYS A 170 0.21 25.32 -4.60
C LYS A 170 1.50 24.82 -5.22
N LEU A 171 1.81 23.52 -5.20
CA LEU A 171 2.99 22.99 -5.89
C LEU A 171 2.89 23.37 -7.38
N LYS A 172 3.88 24.13 -7.86
CA LYS A 172 3.90 24.70 -9.22
C LYS A 172 4.69 23.79 -10.14
N ALA A 173 4.21 23.62 -11.36
CA ALA A 173 4.94 22.98 -12.45
C ALA A 173 5.15 24.00 -13.57
N ARG A 174 6.36 24.58 -13.64
CA ARG A 174 6.73 25.55 -14.68
C ARG A 174 7.31 24.82 -15.88
N LYS A 175 6.77 25.06 -17.08
CA LYS A 175 7.32 24.52 -18.32
C LYS A 175 8.60 25.26 -18.69
N GLU A 176 9.68 24.53 -18.95
CA GLU A 176 10.96 25.04 -19.42
C GLU A 176 11.40 24.23 -20.65
N GLY A 177 11.11 24.74 -21.84
CA GLY A 177 11.37 24.01 -23.08
C GLY A 177 10.60 22.68 -23.16
N ASP A 178 11.33 21.57 -23.09
CA ASP A 178 10.85 20.20 -23.20
C ASP A 178 10.58 19.50 -21.85
N HIS A 179 10.83 20.17 -20.72
CA HIS A 179 10.62 19.63 -19.38
C HIS A 179 9.77 20.56 -18.50
N TYR A 180 9.42 20.06 -17.32
CA TYR A 180 8.74 20.82 -16.27
C TYR A 180 9.58 20.83 -15.01
N VAL A 181 9.72 22.01 -14.39
CA VAL A 181 10.32 22.18 -13.07
C VAL A 181 9.20 22.26 -12.04
N LEU A 182 9.14 21.25 -11.16
CA LEU A 182 8.17 21.18 -10.07
C LEU A 182 8.79 21.82 -8.82
N ASN A 183 8.10 22.79 -8.22
CA ASN A 183 8.58 23.48 -7.02
C ASN A 183 7.45 23.66 -6.00
N GLY A 184 7.69 23.19 -4.78
CA GLY A 184 6.73 23.14 -3.68
C GLY A 184 6.92 21.88 -2.85
N GLY A 185 5.95 21.58 -1.99
CA GLY A 185 5.96 20.38 -1.16
C GLY A 185 4.62 19.66 -1.22
N LYS A 186 4.66 18.34 -1.00
CA LYS A 186 3.49 17.49 -0.76
C LYS A 186 3.52 17.00 0.68
N PHE A 187 2.37 16.55 1.19
CA PHE A 187 2.23 16.17 2.60
C PHE A 187 1.22 15.04 2.78
N TRP A 188 1.43 14.20 3.80
CA TRP A 188 0.64 12.98 4.05
C TRP A 188 0.67 11.95 2.90
N ILE A 189 1.84 11.76 2.28
CA ILE A 189 1.98 10.84 1.15
C ILE A 189 2.33 9.43 1.66
N THR A 190 1.33 8.54 1.67
CA THR A 190 1.54 7.11 1.92
C THR A 190 2.58 6.54 0.96
N ASN A 191 3.48 5.70 1.48
CA ASN A 191 4.66 5.16 0.79
C ASN A 191 5.67 6.22 0.33
N GLY A 192 5.52 7.51 0.64
CA GLY A 192 6.36 8.58 0.09
C GLY A 192 7.87 8.33 0.20
N PRO A 193 8.42 7.99 1.39
CA PRO A 193 9.85 7.69 1.55
C PRO A 193 10.31 6.43 0.79
N ASP A 194 9.41 5.49 0.57
CA ASP A 194 9.70 4.18 -0.02
C ASP A 194 9.42 4.10 -1.50
N ALA A 195 8.58 4.99 -2.06
CA ALA A 195 8.12 4.91 -3.42
C ALA A 195 9.24 5.18 -4.41
N ASP A 196 9.36 4.31 -5.41
CA ASP A 196 10.28 4.48 -6.53
C ASP A 196 9.65 5.33 -7.63
N VAL A 197 8.32 5.28 -7.73
CA VAL A 197 7.50 6.01 -8.70
C VAL A 197 6.29 6.63 -8.01
N LEU A 198 6.06 7.93 -8.27
CA LEU A 198 4.97 8.70 -7.69
C LEU A 198 4.15 9.38 -8.78
N ILE A 199 2.83 9.37 -8.63
CA ILE A 199 1.95 10.23 -9.44
C ILE A 199 1.73 11.53 -8.66
N VAL A 200 2.31 12.63 -9.13
CA VAL A 200 2.30 13.93 -8.44
C VAL A 200 1.40 14.90 -9.19
N TYR A 201 0.47 15.53 -8.48
CA TYR A 201 -0.39 16.58 -9.03
C TYR A 201 0.20 17.97 -8.75
N ALA A 202 0.27 18.81 -9.78
CA ALA A 202 0.86 20.14 -9.71
C ALA A 202 0.06 21.17 -10.52
N LYS A 203 0.15 22.45 -10.14
CA LYS A 203 -0.42 23.57 -10.89
C LYS A 203 0.49 23.96 -12.05
N THR A 204 0.03 23.70 -13.26
CA THR A 204 0.63 24.23 -14.50
C THR A 204 0.06 25.60 -14.87
N ASP A 205 -1.16 25.90 -14.44
CA ASP A 205 -1.80 27.22 -14.58
C ASP A 205 -2.56 27.57 -13.29
N PRO A 206 -2.01 28.44 -12.41
CA PRO A 206 -2.68 28.84 -11.18
C PRO A 206 -4.02 29.53 -11.40
N GLU A 207 -4.19 30.27 -12.51
CA GLU A 207 -5.38 31.08 -12.78
C GLU A 207 -6.53 30.24 -13.36
N ALA A 208 -6.24 29.08 -13.92
CA ALA A 208 -7.24 28.16 -14.47
C ALA A 208 -7.93 27.26 -13.42
N HIS A 209 -7.76 27.52 -12.12
CA HIS A 209 -8.36 26.75 -11.02
C HIS A 209 -8.16 25.23 -11.19
N GLN A 210 -9.23 24.41 -11.20
CA GLN A 210 -9.10 22.95 -11.36
C GLN A 210 -8.58 22.54 -12.75
N LYS A 211 -8.78 23.36 -13.79
CA LYS A 211 -8.31 23.07 -15.16
C LYS A 211 -6.81 23.29 -15.32
N GLY A 212 -6.19 23.98 -14.37
CA GLY A 212 -4.75 24.24 -14.37
C GLY A 212 -3.93 23.20 -13.60
N ILE A 213 -4.50 22.03 -13.29
CA ILE A 213 -3.81 20.94 -12.58
C ILE A 213 -3.40 19.87 -13.58
N THR A 214 -2.14 19.46 -13.53
CA THR A 214 -1.58 18.38 -14.35
C THR A 214 -0.97 17.31 -13.44
N ALA A 215 -1.13 16.04 -13.81
CA ALA A 215 -0.48 14.91 -13.15
C ALA A 215 0.84 14.56 -13.84
N PHE A 216 1.87 14.28 -13.05
CA PHE A 216 3.21 13.93 -13.48
C PHE A 216 3.61 12.59 -12.89
N ILE A 217 4.33 11.77 -13.66
CA ILE A 217 5.02 10.60 -13.11
C ILE A 217 6.41 11.07 -12.70
N VAL A 218 6.74 10.94 -11.41
CA VAL A 218 8.00 11.38 -10.81
C VAL A 218 8.73 10.16 -10.25
N GLU A 219 10.01 10.05 -10.55
CA GLU A 219 10.89 8.98 -10.03
C GLU A 219 11.63 9.48 -8.79
N LYS A 220 11.86 8.62 -7.80
CA LYS A 220 12.54 8.98 -6.54
C LYS A 220 13.86 9.73 -6.75
N ALA A 221 14.64 9.31 -7.74
CA ALA A 221 15.94 9.93 -8.07
C ALA A 221 15.85 11.40 -8.54
N THR A 222 14.66 11.86 -8.94
CA THR A 222 14.43 13.23 -9.44
C THR A 222 13.93 14.20 -8.38
N VAL A 223 13.61 13.71 -7.18
CA VAL A 223 13.18 14.55 -6.06
C VAL A 223 14.41 15.04 -5.30
N SER A 224 14.75 16.32 -5.44
CA SER A 224 15.72 16.98 -4.57
C SER A 224 15.05 17.40 -3.25
N LEU A 225 15.69 17.08 -2.13
CA LEU A 225 15.32 17.56 -0.80
C LEU A 225 15.50 19.08 -0.68
#